data_AF-J0LAA7-F1
#
_entry.id   AF-J0LAA7-F1
#
_cell.length_a   1.000
_cell.length_b   1.000
_cell.length_c   1.000
_cell.angle_alpha   90.00
_cell.angle_beta   90.00
_cell.angle_gamma   90.00
#
_symmetry.space_group_name_H-M   'P 1'
#
loop_
_entity.id
_entity.type
_entity.pdbx_description
1 polymer ?
#
loop_
_entity_poly.entity_id
_entity_poly.type
_entity_poly.pdbx_seq_one_letter_code
_entity_poly.pdbx_strand_id
1 'polypeptide(L)' 'MFQDRKVFHLSHIDLDGYSCQLLSSYIFKDASYYNSNYGREILSRIDEIFDEID' A
#
# COMPACT_ATOMS: atom_id res chain seq x y z
N MET A 1 0.35 17.61 8.95
CA MET A 1 0.26 17.72 7.47
C MET A 1 0.05 16.29 6.95
N PHE A 2 -0.97 16.02 6.14
CA PHE A 2 -1.47 14.69 5.72
C PHE A 2 -2.48 13.97 6.63
N GLN A 3 -3.09 14.62 7.63
CA GLN A 3 -4.08 13.94 8.49
C GLN A 3 -5.45 13.70 7.82
N ASP A 4 -5.72 14.36 6.67
CA ASP A 4 -7.03 14.32 6.00
C ASP A 4 -7.02 13.56 4.66
N ARG A 5 -5.99 12.74 4.39
CA ARG A 5 -5.91 11.95 3.14
C ARG A 5 -5.67 10.48 3.47
N LYS A 6 -6.40 9.60 2.76
CA LYS A 6 -6.17 8.16 2.78
C LYS A 6 -4.91 7.81 1.99
N VAL A 7 -4.08 6.93 2.55
CA VAL A 7 -2.85 6.44 1.91
C VAL A 7 -3.08 5.04 1.33
N PHE A 8 -2.64 4.81 0.10
CA PHE A 8 -2.63 3.47 -0.50
C PHE A 8 -1.17 3.02 -0.62
N HIS A 9 -0.76 2.04 0.18
CA HIS A 9 0.63 1.58 0.30
C HIS A 9 0.81 0.19 -0.30
N LEU A 10 1.26 0.17 -1.56
CA LEU A 10 1.72 -1.03 -2.25
C LEU A 10 3.19 -1.31 -1.93
N SER A 11 3.49 -2.51 -1.43
CA SER A 11 4.85 -2.95 -1.06
C SER A 11 5.17 -4.36 -1.56
N HIS A 12 6.39 -4.83 -1.34
CA HIS A 12 6.80 -6.20 -1.65
C HIS A 12 6.27 -7.20 -0.60
N ILE A 13 6.22 -8.49 -0.95
CA ILE A 13 5.92 -9.63 -0.05
C ILE A 13 7.13 -10.17 0.75
N ASP A 14 8.30 -9.53 0.70
CA ASP A 14 9.46 -9.96 1.49
C ASP A 14 9.51 -9.25 2.85
N LEU A 15 10.55 -9.55 3.65
CA LEU A 15 10.69 -8.99 5.00
C LEU A 15 10.74 -7.45 4.98
N ASP A 16 11.48 -6.89 4.03
CA ASP A 16 11.60 -5.43 3.89
C ASP A 16 10.25 -4.83 3.47
N GLY A 17 9.55 -5.46 2.53
CA GLY A 17 8.24 -5.02 2.07
C GLY A 17 7.19 -4.96 3.18
N TYR A 18 7.10 -6.00 4.01
CA TYR A 18 6.22 -5.99 5.17
C TYR A 18 6.67 -5.01 6.27
N SER A 19 7.99 -4.85 6.46
CA SER A 19 8.52 -3.88 7.43
C SER A 19 8.18 -2.43 7.06
N CYS A 20 8.19 -2.09 5.76
CA CYS A 20 7.72 -0.80 5.27
C CYS A 20 6.26 -0.54 5.67
N GLN A 21 5.39 -1.52 5.51
CA GLN A 21 3.98 -1.40 5.88
C GLN A 21 3.81 -1.22 7.39
N LEU A 22 4.53 -2.01 8.21
CA LEU A 22 4.56 -1.85 9.66
C LEU A 22 4.96 -0.44 10.08
N LEU A 23 6.02 0.12 9.51
CA LEU A 23 6.44 1.50 9.82
C LEU A 23 5.37 2.52 9.43
N SER A 24 4.79 2.36 8.24
CA SER A 24 3.77 3.28 7.74
C SER A 24 2.47 3.23 8.57
N SER A 25 2.12 2.10 9.19
CA SER A 25 0.92 1.98 10.03
C SER A 25 1.03 2.74 11.35
N TYR A 26 2.24 3.08 11.79
CA TYR A 26 2.44 3.97 12.94
C TYR A 26 2.34 5.45 12.58
N ILE A 27 2.46 5.79 11.29
CA ILE A 27 2.50 7.16 10.80
C ILE A 27 1.12 7.61 10.29
N PHE A 28 0.47 6.76 9.50
CA PHE A 28 -0.80 7.08 8.84
C PHE A 28 -1.97 6.45 9.58
N LYS A 29 -3.00 7.27 9.84
CA LYS A 29 -4.23 6.82 10.53
C LYS A 29 -5.25 6.18 9.59
N ASP A 30 -5.22 6.57 8.32
CA ASP A 30 -6.13 6.09 7.28
C ASP A 30 -5.30 5.60 6.09
N ALA A 31 -5.16 4.27 6.00
CA ALA A 31 -4.36 3.63 4.96
C ALA A 31 -4.90 2.26 4.55
N SER A 32 -4.78 1.95 3.26
CA SER A 32 -4.99 0.62 2.67
C SER A 32 -3.65 0.04 2.21
N TYR A 33 -3.46 -1.26 2.45
CA TYR A 33 -2.19 -1.95 2.23
C TYR A 33 -2.34 -3.04 1.18
N TYR A 34 -1.40 -3.07 0.23
CA TYR A 34 -1.36 -4.05 -0.85
C TYR A 34 0.06 -4.60 -0.95
N ASN A 35 0.18 -5.87 -1.31
CA ASN A 35 1.48 -6.47 -1.57
C ASN A 35 1.50 -7.13 -2.94
N SER A 36 2.66 -7.12 -3.56
CA SER A 36 2.94 -7.87 -4.78
C SER A 36 4.36 -8.40 -4.76
N ASN A 37 4.62 -9.46 -5.52
CA ASN A 37 5.97 -9.94 -5.75
C ASN A 37 6.62 -9.17 -6.92
N TYR A 38 6.41 -9.63 -8.15
CA TYR A 38 6.92 -8.98 -9.36
C TYR A 38 5.94 -9.14 -10.54
N GLY A 39 6.21 -8.38 -11.60
CA GLY A 39 5.55 -8.57 -12.89
C GLY A 39 4.09 -8.11 -12.87
N ARG A 40 3.21 -8.92 -13.47
CA ARG A 40 1.80 -8.53 -13.69
C ARG A 40 1.01 -8.29 -12.41
N GLU A 41 1.43 -8.87 -11.29
CA GLU A 41 0.76 -8.66 -10.00
C GLU A 41 0.83 -7.19 -9.57
N ILE A 42 1.93 -6.48 -9.87
CA ILE A 42 2.07 -5.05 -9.56
C ILE A 42 0.94 -4.25 -10.23
N LEU A 43 0.68 -4.52 -11.50
CA LEU A 43 -0.38 -3.83 -12.25
C LEU A 43 -1.76 -4.17 -11.70
N SER A 44 -2.02 -5.44 -11.38
CA SER A 44 -3.29 -5.85 -10.76
C SER A 44 -3.53 -5.14 -9.43
N ARG A 45 -2.50 -4.95 -8.59
CA ARG A 45 -2.63 -4.21 -7.34
C ARG A 45 -2.85 -2.71 -7.57
N ILE A 46 -2.26 -2.14 -8.61
CA ILE A 46 -2.49 -0.74 -9.00
C ILE A 46 -3.94 -0.55 -9.47
N ASP A 47 -4.47 -1.49 -10.27
CA ASP A 47 -5.87 -1.45 -10.72
C ASP A 47 -6.83 -1.54 -9.51
N GLU A 48 -6.57 -2.45 -8.57
CA GLU A 48 -7.33 -2.54 -7.30
C GLU A 48 -7.28 -1.25 -6.47
N ILE A 49 -6.13 -0.55 -6.46
CA ILE A 49 -5.99 0.74 -5.79
C ILE A 49 -6.87 1.80 -6.48
N PHE A 50 -6.89 1.85 -7.81
CA PHE A 50 -7.76 2.78 -8.53
C PHE A 50 -9.24 2.49 -8.29
N ASP A 51 -9.64 1.22 -8.28
CA ASP A 51 -11.01 0.80 -7.98
C ASP A 51 -11.46 1.17 -6.55
N GLU A 52 -10.53 1.29 -5.60
CA GLU A 52 -10.82 1.71 -4.21
C GLU A 52 -10.71 3.24 -4.00
N ILE A 53 -9.97 3.95 -4.86
CA ILE A 53 -9.85 5.41 -4.81
C ILE A 53 -11.15 6.09 -5.30
N ASP A 54 -11.84 5.48 -6.26
CA ASP A 54 -13.09 5.97 -6.87
C ASP A 54 -14.32 5.79 -5.94
#